data_AF-A0A935GZY9-F1
#
_entry.id   AF-A0A935GZY9-F1
#
_cell.length_a   1.000
_cell.length_b   1.000
_cell.length_c   1.000
_cell.angle_alpha   90.00
_cell.angle_beta   90.00
_cell.angle_gamma   90.00
#
_symmetry.space_group_name_H-M   'P 1'
#
loop_
_entity.id
_entity.type
_entity.pdbx_description
1 polymer ?
#
loop_
_entity_poly.entity_id
_entity_poly.type
_entity_poly.pdbx_seq_one_letter_code
_entity_poly.pdbx_strand_id
1 'polypeptide(L)'
;MLYSKAISILLALVVLPCAAITEDVMPPPVNPDERQTLPGMNAYYEPHKIERIGDMLVFKLYRYGKPGVADEVGQYMLECATRMASTIRNGQTGASGKVLPGEDLYVLGRKLCDWDKPNLLDKLLDQR
;
A
#
# COMPACT_ATOMS: atom_id res chain seq x y z
N MET A 1 53.05 5.53 -59.06
CA MET A 1 51.78 6.26 -58.82
C MET A 1 50.67 5.36 -59.34
N LEU A 2 49.74 4.74 -58.60
CA LEU A 2 49.33 4.73 -57.20
C LEU A 2 48.95 3.28 -56.83
N TYR A 3 49.01 3.01 -55.52
CA TYR A 3 48.50 1.83 -54.82
C TYR A 3 46.96 1.69 -54.87
N SER A 4 46.52 0.50 -54.45
CA SER A 4 45.34 0.16 -53.62
C SER A 4 44.35 -0.78 -54.32
N LYS A 5 44.19 -2.06 -53.91
CA LYS A 5 43.60 -2.54 -52.63
C LYS A 5 42.26 -1.83 -52.39
N ALA A 6 41.12 -2.45 -52.12
CA ALA A 6 40.83 -3.76 -51.58
C ALA A 6 39.29 -3.87 -51.47
N ILE A 7 38.82 -5.11 -51.38
CA ILE A 7 37.79 -5.57 -50.44
C ILE A 7 36.33 -5.16 -50.70
N SER A 8 35.59 -6.21 -51.05
CA SER A 8 34.15 -6.40 -51.05
C SER A 8 33.47 -6.15 -49.69
N ILE A 9 32.15 -6.01 -49.77
CA ILE A 9 31.14 -6.19 -48.72
C ILE A 9 30.99 -4.99 -47.77
N LEU A 10 29.98 -4.16 -48.03
CA LEU A 10 29.29 -3.44 -46.96
C LEU A 10 27.93 -4.11 -46.72
N LEU A 11 27.92 -4.93 -45.67
CA LEU A 11 26.74 -5.43 -44.98
C LEU A 11 26.08 -4.21 -44.29
N ALA A 12 24.98 -3.70 -44.84
CA ALA A 12 24.13 -2.79 -44.08
C ALA A 12 23.24 -3.65 -43.16
N LEU A 13 23.72 -3.90 -41.94
CA LEU A 13 22.89 -4.40 -40.85
C LEU A 13 21.79 -3.35 -40.59
N VAL A 14 20.57 -3.66 -41.02
CA VAL A 14 19.38 -3.01 -40.49
C VAL A 14 19.21 -3.54 -39.06
N VAL A 15 19.71 -2.78 -38.09
CA VAL A 15 19.40 -2.99 -36.68
C VAL A 15 17.95 -2.52 -36.49
N LEU A 16 17.00 -3.43 -36.65
CA LEU A 16 15.64 -3.20 -36.20
C LEU A 16 15.67 -3.10 -34.68
N PRO A 17 15.18 -2.01 -34.06
CA PRO A 17 14.99 -1.98 -32.63
C PRO A 17 14.00 -3.09 -32.27
N CYS A 18 14.40 -4.02 -31.41
CA CYS A 18 13.48 -4.85 -30.67
C CYS A 18 12.52 -3.91 -29.96
N ALA A 19 11.34 -3.68 -30.54
CA ALA A 19 10.18 -3.28 -29.77
C ALA A 19 9.90 -4.45 -28.85
N ALA A 20 10.48 -4.40 -27.65
CA ALA A 20 9.96 -5.15 -26.53
C ALA A 20 8.55 -4.60 -26.32
N ILE A 21 7.58 -5.29 -26.92
CA ILE A 21 6.19 -5.22 -26.51
C ILE A 21 6.24 -5.80 -25.10
N THR A 22 6.44 -4.94 -24.10
CA THR A 22 6.03 -5.29 -22.75
C THR A 22 4.55 -5.56 -22.87
N GLU A 23 4.19 -6.84 -22.79
CA GLU A 23 2.83 -7.26 -22.58
C GLU A 23 2.23 -6.30 -21.54
N ASP A 24 1.10 -5.70 -21.89
CA ASP A 24 0.20 -5.11 -20.91
C ASP A 24 0.00 -6.19 -19.84
N VAL A 25 0.80 -6.12 -18.78
CA VAL A 25 0.55 -6.86 -17.55
C VAL A 25 -0.69 -6.18 -17.02
N MET A 26 -1.83 -6.64 -17.53
CA MET A 26 -3.14 -6.36 -17.01
C MET A 26 -3.01 -6.57 -15.51
N PRO A 27 -3.12 -5.52 -14.68
CA PRO A 27 -2.92 -5.67 -13.25
C PRO A 27 -3.86 -6.79 -12.79
N PRO A 28 -3.38 -7.74 -11.97
CA PRO A 28 -4.17 -8.90 -11.61
C PRO A 28 -5.53 -8.43 -11.07
N PRO A 29 -6.63 -9.12 -11.40
CA PRO A 29 -7.94 -8.75 -10.91
C PRO A 29 -7.88 -8.70 -9.39
N VAL A 30 -8.02 -7.49 -8.84
CA VAL A 30 -7.99 -7.26 -7.40
C VAL A 30 -9.18 -8.02 -6.81
N ASN A 31 -8.89 -9.11 -6.10
CA ASN A 31 -9.92 -9.94 -5.50
C ASN A 31 -10.75 -9.07 -4.52
N PRO A 32 -12.06 -8.87 -4.76
CA PRO A 32 -12.93 -8.12 -3.85
C PRO A 32 -13.02 -8.73 -2.44
N ASP A 33 -12.63 -10.00 -2.27
CA ASP A 33 -12.74 -10.78 -1.04
C ASP A 33 -11.70 -10.43 0.06
N GLU A 34 -10.75 -9.52 -0.17
CA GLU A 34 -9.79 -9.16 0.88
C GLU A 34 -10.22 -7.97 1.75
N ARG A 35 -11.38 -7.38 1.50
CA ARG A 35 -11.88 -6.25 2.30
C ARG A 35 -12.08 -6.67 3.75
N GLN A 36 -11.38 -6.02 4.65
CA GLN A 36 -11.51 -6.27 6.07
C GLN A 36 -12.40 -5.19 6.70
N THR A 37 -13.53 -5.62 7.24
CA THR A 37 -14.45 -4.76 7.97
C THR A 37 -13.83 -4.32 9.29
N LEU A 38 -14.20 -3.13 9.73
CA LEU A 38 -13.81 -2.59 11.03
C LEU A 38 -14.96 -2.74 12.01
N PRO A 39 -14.83 -3.63 13.02
CA PRO A 39 -15.87 -3.79 14.02
C PRO A 39 -16.20 -2.45 14.69
N GLY A 40 -17.49 -2.11 14.75
CA GLY A 40 -17.96 -0.83 15.31
C GLY A 40 -18.02 0.33 14.31
N MET A 41 -17.37 0.20 13.15
CA MET A 41 -17.46 1.17 12.06
C MET A 41 -18.24 0.56 10.90
N ASN A 42 -19.16 1.31 10.29
CA ASN A 42 -19.76 0.93 9.00
C ASN A 42 -18.77 1.17 7.85
N ALA A 43 -17.54 0.66 7.99
CA ALA A 43 -16.43 0.88 7.09
C ALA A 43 -15.55 -0.37 6.94
N TYR A 44 -14.79 -0.40 5.86
CA TYR A 44 -13.79 -1.42 5.59
C TYR A 44 -12.50 -0.79 5.07
N TYR A 45 -11.41 -1.54 5.15
CA TYR A 45 -10.13 -1.23 4.51
C TYR A 45 -9.70 -2.39 3.60
N GLU A 46 -8.77 -2.11 2.68
CA GLU A 46 -8.22 -3.08 1.74
C GLU A 46 -6.75 -3.35 2.12
N PRO A 47 -6.44 -4.50 2.77
CA PRO A 47 -5.12 -4.77 3.34
C PRO A 47 -3.97 -4.69 2.33
N HIS A 48 -4.18 -5.16 1.09
CA HIS A 48 -3.19 -5.11 0.02
C HIS A 48 -2.92 -3.69 -0.51
N LYS A 49 -3.74 -2.70 -0.13
CA LYS A 49 -3.54 -1.28 -0.47
C LYS A 49 -2.97 -0.46 0.69
N ILE A 50 -2.57 -1.11 1.78
CA ILE A 50 -1.87 -0.43 2.87
C ILE A 50 -0.42 -0.26 2.46
N GLU A 51 0.02 0.99 2.40
CA GLU A 51 1.41 1.33 2.21
C GLU A 51 2.10 1.45 3.58
N ARG A 52 3.28 0.85 3.71
CA ARG A 52 4.11 0.96 4.92
C ARG A 52 5.35 1.79 4.62
N ILE A 53 5.53 2.88 5.35
CA ILE A 53 6.65 3.81 5.20
C ILE A 53 7.31 3.94 6.58
N GLY A 54 8.31 3.10 6.84
CA GLY A 54 8.88 2.97 8.20
C GLY A 54 7.80 2.50 9.19
N ASP A 55 7.60 3.28 10.26
CA ASP A 55 6.58 3.05 11.29
C ASP A 55 5.21 3.64 10.96
N MET A 56 5.05 4.22 9.77
CA MET A 56 3.79 4.77 9.29
C MET A 56 3.04 3.78 8.40
N LEU A 57 1.72 3.75 8.57
CA LEU A 57 0.77 3.07 7.70
C LEU A 57 -0.07 4.12 6.98
N VAL A 58 -0.11 4.05 5.66
CA VAL A 58 -0.98 4.88 4.82
C VAL A 58 -2.05 4.00 4.20
N PHE A 59 -3.31 4.35 4.41
CA PHE A 59 -4.43 3.54 3.94
C PHE A 59 -5.69 4.39 3.71
N LYS A 60 -6.65 3.79 3.02
CA LYS A 60 -7.98 4.36 2.78
C LYS A 60 -9.03 3.58 3.53
N LEU A 61 -10.03 4.30 4.05
CA LEU A 61 -11.25 3.73 4.59
C LEU A 61 -12.39 3.95 3.61
N TYR A 62 -13.25 2.97 3.48
CA TYR A 62 -14.40 2.98 2.59
C TYR A 62 -15.67 2.67 3.36
N ARG A 63 -16.79 3.34 3.04
CA ARG A 63 -18.08 3.04 3.67
C ARG A 63 -18.57 1.68 3.22
N TYR A 64 -19.23 1.00 4.15
CA TYR A 64 -20.02 -0.17 3.86
C TYR A 64 -21.34 0.28 3.20
N GLY A 65 -21.32 0.51 1.89
CA GLY A 65 -22.45 1.09 1.16
C GLY A 65 -22.49 0.65 -0.30
N LYS A 66 -23.20 -0.47 -0.56
CA LYS A 66 -23.40 -1.13 -1.85
C LYS A 66 -22.12 -1.70 -2.52
N PRO A 67 -22.10 -3.01 -2.84
CA PRO A 67 -21.03 -3.62 -3.61
C PRO A 67 -20.84 -2.88 -4.95
N GLY A 68 -19.59 -2.55 -5.30
CA GLY A 68 -19.23 -1.98 -6.60
C GLY A 68 -18.99 -0.47 -6.65
N VAL A 69 -19.28 0.29 -5.58
CA VAL A 69 -18.94 1.72 -5.49
C VAL A 69 -17.99 1.94 -4.32
N ALA A 70 -16.76 2.37 -4.61
CA ALA A 70 -15.81 2.75 -3.57
C ALA A 70 -16.19 4.13 -3.00
N ASP A 71 -17.06 4.15 -1.99
CA ASP A 71 -17.36 5.37 -1.22
C ASP A 71 -16.25 5.59 -0.19
N GLU A 72 -15.16 6.23 -0.63
CA GLU A 72 -14.03 6.57 0.23
C GLU A 72 -14.49 7.51 1.37
N VAL A 73 -14.32 7.05 2.61
CA VAL A 73 -14.49 7.86 3.83
C VAL A 73 -13.35 8.87 3.95
N GLY A 74 -12.14 8.41 3.66
CA GLY A 74 -10.94 9.22 3.63
C GLY A 74 -9.67 8.40 3.55
N GLN A 75 -8.56 9.09 3.33
CA GLN A 75 -7.21 8.57 3.40
C GLN A 75 -6.56 9.01 4.71
N TYR A 76 -5.83 8.09 5.34
CA TYR A 76 -5.25 8.28 6.66
C TYR A 76 -3.79 7.86 6.68
N MET A 77 -3.01 8.51 7.52
CA MET A 77 -1.68 8.11 7.93
C MET A 77 -1.70 7.81 9.42
N LEU A 78 -1.29 6.60 9.80
CA LEU A 78 -1.25 6.12 11.17
C LEU A 78 0.20 5.80 11.56
N GLU A 79 0.66 6.43 12.63
CA GLU A 79 2.03 6.34 13.12
C GLU A 79 2.05 5.36 14.31
N CYS A 80 2.53 4.14 14.06
CA CYS A 80 2.37 3.02 14.99
C CYS A 80 3.09 3.25 16.33
N ALA A 81 4.28 3.85 16.32
CA ALA A 81 5.08 4.05 17.53
C ALA A 81 4.49 5.12 18.47
N THR A 82 4.02 6.23 17.90
CA THR A 82 3.55 7.41 18.66
C THR A 82 2.05 7.39 18.93
N ARG A 83 1.32 6.44 18.32
CA ARG A 83 -0.14 6.37 18.32
C ARG A 83 -0.78 7.64 17.77
N MET A 84 -0.19 8.22 16.74
CA MET A 84 -0.72 9.41 16.09
C MET A 84 -1.40 9.07 14.77
N ALA A 85 -2.45 9.80 14.43
CA ALA A 85 -3.11 9.70 13.13
C ALA A 85 -3.33 11.08 12.53
N SER A 86 -3.24 11.15 11.20
CA SER A 86 -3.58 12.33 10.41
C SER A 86 -4.42 11.92 9.21
N THR A 87 -5.23 12.85 8.72
CA THR A 87 -5.95 12.67 7.45
C THR A 87 -5.08 13.17 6.30
N ILE A 88 -5.08 12.46 5.18
CA ILE A 88 -4.47 12.92 3.94
C ILE A 88 -5.56 13.51 3.04
N ARG A 89 -5.37 14.74 2.57
CA ARG A 89 -6.28 15.41 1.63
C ARG A 89 -5.46 16.03 0.51
N ASN A 90 -5.81 15.76 -0.75
CA ASN A 90 -5.09 16.26 -1.93
C ASN A 90 -3.57 15.97 -1.88
N GLY A 91 -3.18 14.80 -1.36
CA GLY A 91 -1.78 14.40 -1.20
C GLY A 91 -1.04 15.11 -0.05
N GLN A 92 -1.70 15.95 0.73
CA GLN A 92 -1.10 16.64 1.87
C GLN A 92 -1.59 16.04 3.19
N THR A 93 -0.65 15.82 4.10
CA THR A 93 -0.94 15.36 5.46
C THR A 93 -1.48 16.52 6.28
N GLY A 94 -2.69 16.35 6.84
CA GLY A 94 -3.30 17.30 7.77
C GLY A 94 -2.68 17.24 9.17
N ALA A 95 -3.31 17.93 10.12
CA ALA A 95 -2.87 17.90 11.51
C ALA A 95 -2.92 16.47 12.08
N SER A 96 -1.89 16.09 12.84
CA SER A 96 -1.83 14.83 13.55
C SER A 96 -2.44 14.95 14.95
N GLY A 97 -3.28 13.98 15.32
CA GLY A 97 -3.86 13.83 16.65
C GLY A 97 -3.49 12.48 17.26
N LYS A 98 -3.42 12.40 18.59
CA LYS A 98 -3.23 11.13 19.29
C LYS A 98 -4.50 10.30 19.17
N VAL A 99 -4.37 9.03 18.80
CA VAL A 99 -5.46 8.07 18.73
C VAL A 99 -5.70 7.47 20.11
N LEU A 100 -6.91 7.65 20.63
CA LEU A 100 -7.32 7.22 21.97
C LEU A 100 -8.08 5.90 21.96
N PRO A 101 -8.01 5.11 23.05
CA PRO A 101 -8.86 3.93 23.20
C PRO A 101 -10.34 4.27 23.02
N GLY A 102 -11.04 3.49 22.20
CA GLY A 102 -12.45 3.71 21.87
C GLY A 102 -12.67 4.53 20.60
N GLU A 103 -11.64 5.13 20.02
CA GLU A 103 -11.74 5.74 18.69
C GLU A 103 -11.66 4.70 17.58
N ASP A 104 -12.29 5.03 16.45
CA ASP A 104 -12.34 4.23 15.23
C ASP A 104 -10.96 3.74 14.76
N LEU A 105 -9.99 4.65 14.66
CA LEU A 105 -8.62 4.32 14.23
C LEU A 105 -7.85 3.49 15.27
N TYR A 106 -8.31 3.45 16.52
CA TYR A 106 -7.70 2.63 17.56
C TYR A 106 -7.83 1.14 17.24
N VAL A 107 -8.97 0.74 16.66
CA VAL A 107 -9.22 -0.64 16.24
C VAL A 107 -8.19 -1.08 15.19
N LEU A 108 -7.87 -0.19 14.25
CA LEU A 108 -6.81 -0.41 13.25
C LEU A 108 -5.43 -0.48 13.89
N GLY A 109 -5.11 0.42 14.81
CA GLY A 109 -3.82 0.40 15.51
C GLY A 109 -3.60 -0.89 16.29
N ARG A 110 -4.62 -1.42 16.98
CA ARG A 110 -4.50 -2.75 17.62
C ARG A 110 -4.27 -3.89 16.64
N LYS A 111 -4.85 -3.80 15.44
CA LYS A 111 -4.80 -4.87 14.44
C LYS A 111 -3.53 -4.84 13.57
N LEU A 112 -3.05 -3.65 13.24
CA LEU A 112 -1.98 -3.43 12.25
C LEU A 112 -0.67 -2.90 12.85
N CYS A 113 -0.75 -2.26 14.03
CA CYS A 113 0.38 -1.73 14.78
C CYS A 113 0.62 -2.49 16.10
N ASP A 114 -0.11 -3.59 16.33
CA ASP A 114 0.00 -4.42 17.54
C ASP A 114 -0.19 -3.64 18.86
N TRP A 115 -0.93 -2.53 18.84
CA TRP A 115 -1.21 -1.78 20.06
C TRP A 115 -1.88 -2.67 21.11
N ASP A 116 -1.31 -2.62 22.31
CA ASP A 116 -1.75 -3.37 23.49
C ASP A 116 -1.73 -4.89 23.34
N LYS A 117 -1.07 -5.44 22.32
CA LYS A 117 -0.77 -6.88 22.33
C LYS A 117 0.21 -7.15 23.47
N PRO A 118 -0.13 -8.02 24.44
CA PRO A 118 0.80 -8.39 25.48
C PRO A 118 2.00 -9.07 24.83
N ASN A 119 3.21 -8.72 25.28
CA ASN A 119 4.40 -9.37 24.77
C ASN A 119 4.36 -10.86 25.14
N LEU A 120 4.99 -11.69 24.33
CA LEU A 120 4.98 -13.14 24.56
C LEU A 120 5.50 -13.52 25.96
N LEU A 121 6.40 -12.70 26.51
CA LEU A 121 6.89 -12.80 27.89
C LEU A 121 5.80 -12.51 28.94
N ASP A 122 4.95 -11.50 28.72
CA ASP A 122 3.87 -11.17 29.65
C ASP A 122 2.84 -12.31 29.73
N LYS A 123 2.54 -12.95 28.58
CA LYS A 123 1.66 -14.12 28.53
C LYS A 123 2.23 -15.35 29.26
N LEU A 124 3.55 -15.53 29.24
CA LEU A 124 4.21 -16.66 29.91
C LEU A 124 4.31 -16.46 31.43
N LEU A 125 4.40 -15.21 31.89
CA LEU A 125 4.45 -14.87 33.31
C LEU A 125 3.07 -14.91 34.00
N ASP A 126 1.99 -14.68 33.26
CA ASP A 126 0.61 -14.71 33.76
C ASP A 126 0.03 -16.14 33.93
N GLN A 127 0.73 -17.17 33.43
CA GLN A 127 0.34 -18.59 33.55
C GLN A 127 0.98 -19.34 34.73
N ARG A 128 1.61 -18.63 35.68
CA ARG A 128 2.27 -19.22 36.85
C ARG A 128 1.64 -18.71 38.14
#